data_AF-A0AAD7WPG6-F1
#
_entry.id   AF-A0AAD7WPG6-F1
#
_cell.length_a   1.000
_cell.length_b   1.000
_cell.length_c   1.000
_cell.angle_alpha   90.00
_cell.angle_beta   90.00
_cell.angle_gamma   90.00
#
_symmetry.space_group_name_H-M   'P 1'
#
loop_
_entity.id
_entity.type
_entity.pdbx_description
1 polymer ?
#
loop_
_entity_poly.entity_id
_entity_poly.type
_entity_poly.pdbx_seq_one_letter_code
_entity_poly.pdbx_strand_id
1 'polypeptide(L)'
;MNPHGKPVPDEINNSNKFANRPANNLYRNQERPDDGDNTNSPSNQNTQPEQNDRQAQYVGGYMVIPPNESRRSKLLRMAQQEEQDLQRWREENQPGPITLPPSHLGGTISLAEARQKQFVQLRQSKVQKKLQQEAMERSRRAEEEEENQRMKDAQREKAQKLEERRKQEDQQRQEQYEQDRQATMQHFLQRVENSSSAPTATSSSLPASSWARVREYRETERAAEHTHLEQRKEEQRRKGELQEEKQKKLEEEKEREIFMEHRRVNAAFLDRLQGGTNAVRGEEPAGATPEEDCDWRVPEPHVPSTSPLTTGPGLASVQADSAEEDDDDDDSEWAVMKLINNFPFYERDFLEDIVNQCNGNYQKAYDLLQ
;
A
#
# COMPACT_ATOMS: atom_id res chain seq x y z
N MET A 1 60.71 -13.37 26.39
CA MET A 1 60.98 -13.24 24.95
C MET A 1 59.89 -13.98 24.19
N ASN A 2 58.99 -13.24 23.53
CA ASN A 2 58.32 -13.71 22.30
C ASN A 2 59.31 -13.46 21.13
N PRO A 3 59.16 -14.01 19.89
CA PRO A 3 57.87 -13.98 19.16
C PRO A 3 57.62 -15.06 18.05
N HIS A 4 56.42 -14.96 17.45
CA HIS A 4 55.92 -15.51 16.18
C HIS A 4 55.53 -16.99 16.13
N GLY A 5 54.33 -17.40 15.68
CA GLY A 5 53.19 -16.67 15.13
C GLY A 5 52.11 -17.70 14.80
N LYS A 6 50.88 -17.50 15.31
CA LYS A 6 49.70 -18.31 14.96
C LYS A 6 49.07 -17.73 13.68
N PRO A 7 48.55 -18.55 12.76
CA PRO A 7 47.79 -18.05 11.63
C PRO A 7 46.40 -17.59 12.09
N VAL A 8 46.04 -16.39 11.64
CA VAL A 8 44.71 -15.77 11.78
C VAL A 8 43.82 -16.35 10.67
N PRO A 9 42.57 -16.76 10.95
CA PRO A 9 41.62 -17.12 9.89
C PRO A 9 41.09 -15.85 9.21
N ASP A 10 41.08 -15.90 7.88
CA ASP A 10 40.60 -14.84 6.98
C ASP A 10 39.16 -14.41 7.32
N GLU A 11 39.01 -13.10 7.57
CA GLU A 11 37.73 -12.40 7.52
C GLU A 11 37.23 -12.41 6.07
N ILE A 12 36.38 -13.39 5.74
CA ILE A 12 35.55 -13.33 4.54
C ILE A 12 34.49 -12.27 4.80
N ASN A 13 34.77 -11.08 4.28
CA ASN A 13 33.89 -9.94 4.18
C ASN A 13 32.66 -10.30 3.33
N ASN A 14 31.61 -10.80 3.97
CA ASN A 14 30.36 -11.19 3.33
C ASN A 14 29.47 -9.96 3.14
N SER A 15 29.72 -9.21 2.07
CA SER A 15 28.80 -8.18 1.59
C SER A 15 27.67 -8.82 0.78
N ASN A 16 26.58 -9.15 1.44
CA ASN A 16 25.28 -9.37 0.81
C ASN A 16 24.20 -8.63 1.62
N LYS A 17 24.02 -7.34 1.30
CA LYS A 17 22.84 -6.56 1.69
C LYS A 17 21.98 -6.38 0.45
N PHE A 18 20.91 -7.15 0.34
CA PHE A 18 19.78 -6.83 -0.54
C PHE A 18 18.68 -6.17 0.30
N ALA A 19 18.35 -4.94 -0.15
CA ALA A 19 17.04 -4.28 -0.17
C ALA A 19 16.22 -4.15 1.13
N ASN A 20 16.04 -2.90 1.60
CA ASN A 20 14.75 -2.20 1.60
C ASN A 20 14.79 -0.91 2.43
N ARG A 21 14.66 0.25 1.77
CA ARG A 21 13.80 1.39 2.16
C ARG A 21 13.96 2.57 1.18
N PRO A 22 12.99 3.51 1.12
CA PRO A 22 12.36 3.96 -0.11
C PRO A 22 12.84 5.34 -0.54
N ALA A 23 12.60 5.65 -1.82
CA ALA A 23 12.79 6.98 -2.37
C ALA A 23 11.52 7.82 -2.17
N ASN A 24 11.69 9.07 -1.74
CA ASN A 24 10.75 10.14 -2.03
C ASN A 24 11.53 11.42 -2.41
N ASN A 25 11.29 11.86 -3.65
CA ASN A 25 11.30 13.22 -4.22
C ASN A 25 12.57 14.13 -4.11
N LEU A 26 12.93 14.98 -5.08
CA LEU A 26 12.24 15.58 -6.22
C LEU A 26 13.30 16.14 -7.22
N TYR A 27 13.01 16.05 -8.53
CA TYR A 27 13.48 16.87 -9.68
C TYR A 27 14.87 17.54 -9.67
N ARG A 28 15.69 17.24 -10.71
CA ARG A 28 16.21 18.24 -11.70
C ARG A 28 17.22 17.61 -12.67
N ASN A 29 16.96 17.83 -13.96
CA ASN A 29 17.82 17.68 -15.15
C ASN A 29 18.28 16.27 -15.56
N GLN A 30 17.80 15.89 -16.74
CA GLN A 30 18.17 14.70 -17.48
C GLN A 30 19.32 15.07 -18.42
N GLU A 31 20.54 14.67 -18.05
CA GLU A 31 21.65 14.50 -19.00
C GLU A 31 22.09 13.04 -18.94
N ARG A 32 22.23 12.42 -20.12
CA ARG A 32 22.85 11.11 -20.27
C ARG A 32 24.37 11.28 -20.42
N PRO A 33 25.19 10.38 -19.83
CA PRO A 33 26.65 10.32 -19.98
C PRO A 33 27.02 9.62 -21.30
N ASP A 34 28.02 10.09 -22.05
CA ASP A 34 29.48 10.02 -21.84
C ASP A 34 30.09 8.69 -22.32
N ASP A 35 31.13 8.83 -23.15
CA ASP A 35 32.39 8.07 -23.15
C ASP A 35 32.99 7.95 -24.57
N GLY A 36 34.11 8.66 -24.80
CA GLY A 36 34.94 8.43 -25.98
C GLY A 36 35.89 9.58 -26.32
N ASP A 37 36.95 9.69 -25.54
CA ASP A 37 38.06 10.64 -25.66
C ASP A 37 38.75 10.70 -27.05
N ASN A 38 39.24 11.91 -27.34
CA ASN A 38 40.40 12.28 -28.14
C ASN A 38 40.37 12.40 -29.70
N THR A 39 40.53 13.65 -30.14
CA THR A 39 41.26 14.13 -31.34
C THR A 39 41.00 13.43 -32.68
N ASN A 40 40.07 14.00 -33.46
CA ASN A 40 40.41 14.51 -34.80
C ASN A 40 39.28 15.40 -35.34
N SER A 41 39.57 16.68 -35.55
CA SER A 41 38.78 17.55 -36.41
C SER A 41 38.87 17.07 -37.86
N PRO A 42 37.74 16.88 -38.57
CA PRO A 42 37.67 17.26 -39.97
C PRO A 42 36.94 18.60 -40.02
N SER A 43 37.71 19.63 -40.35
CA SER A 43 37.21 20.91 -40.83
C SER A 43 36.01 20.70 -41.76
N ASN A 44 34.87 21.27 -41.38
CA ASN A 44 33.86 21.66 -42.35
C ASN A 44 33.44 23.09 -42.04
N GLN A 45 34.39 23.99 -42.31
CA GLN A 45 34.04 25.31 -42.80
C GLN A 45 33.16 25.10 -44.03
N ASN A 46 31.84 25.27 -43.86
CA ASN A 46 31.01 25.64 -44.98
C ASN A 46 30.28 26.94 -44.63
N THR A 47 31.07 28.00 -44.75
CA THR A 47 30.72 29.18 -45.53
C THR A 47 29.24 29.56 -45.50
N GLN A 48 28.93 30.38 -44.51
CA GLN A 48 28.05 31.53 -44.66
C GLN A 48 28.23 32.12 -46.07
N PRO A 49 27.26 32.02 -47.01
CA PRO A 49 27.37 32.74 -48.25
C PRO A 49 26.69 34.09 -48.07
N GLU A 50 27.54 35.11 -48.15
CA GLU A 50 27.22 36.47 -48.58
C GLU A 50 26.48 37.37 -47.58
N GLN A 51 27.25 37.89 -46.62
CA GLN A 51 27.25 39.33 -46.44
C GLN A 51 27.74 39.97 -47.75
N ASN A 52 26.80 40.16 -48.69
CA ASN A 52 27.04 41.02 -49.83
C ASN A 52 27.26 42.43 -49.29
N ASP A 53 28.35 43.09 -49.70
CA ASP A 53 28.77 44.45 -49.35
C ASP A 53 27.68 45.48 -49.64
N ARG A 54 26.65 45.54 -48.78
CA ARG A 54 25.62 46.56 -48.85
C ARG A 54 26.10 47.77 -48.09
N GLN A 55 26.74 48.67 -48.81
CA GLN A 55 26.99 50.01 -48.31
C GLN A 55 25.64 50.64 -47.94
N ALA A 56 25.41 50.85 -46.65
CA ALA A 56 24.28 51.61 -46.16
C ALA A 56 24.38 53.02 -46.74
N GLN A 57 23.37 53.44 -47.51
CA GLN A 57 23.33 54.79 -48.04
C GLN A 57 22.77 55.72 -46.97
N TYR A 58 23.55 56.72 -46.58
CA TYR A 58 23.10 57.79 -45.68
C TYR A 58 22.29 58.81 -46.47
N VAL A 59 21.02 59.00 -46.11
CA VAL A 59 20.15 60.02 -46.71
C VAL A 59 19.69 60.93 -45.58
N GLY A 60 20.45 62.00 -45.31
CA GLY A 60 20.22 62.87 -44.16
C GLY A 60 20.58 62.20 -42.83
N GLY A 61 19.66 62.19 -41.86
CA GLY A 61 19.87 61.65 -40.51
C GLY A 61 19.61 60.15 -40.33
N TYR A 62 19.25 59.42 -41.40
CA TYR A 62 18.94 57.99 -41.33
C TYR A 62 19.74 57.19 -42.37
N MET A 63 19.97 55.91 -42.05
CA MET A 63 20.60 54.93 -42.95
C MET A 63 19.56 54.12 -43.69
N VAL A 64 19.70 54.02 -45.01
CA VAL A 64 18.89 53.15 -45.87
C VAL A 64 19.74 51.96 -46.31
N ILE A 65 19.28 50.76 -45.97
CA ILE A 65 19.90 49.50 -46.41
C ILE A 65 19.07 48.94 -47.57
N PRO A 66 19.64 48.79 -48.78
CA PRO A 66 18.89 48.26 -49.92
C PRO A 66 18.41 46.81 -49.71
N PRO A 67 17.23 46.44 -50.25
CA PRO A 67 16.71 45.08 -50.19
C PRO A 67 17.69 44.03 -50.72
N ASN A 68 17.66 42.83 -50.14
CA ASN A 68 18.51 41.74 -50.57
C ASN A 68 17.90 41.06 -51.79
N GLU A 69 18.35 41.41 -52.99
CA GLU A 69 17.84 40.82 -54.23
C GLU A 69 18.07 39.30 -54.31
N SER A 70 19.17 38.78 -53.75
CA SER A 70 19.41 37.32 -53.69
C SER A 70 18.45 36.63 -52.73
N ARG A 71 18.25 37.16 -51.52
CA ARG A 71 17.27 36.62 -50.56
C ARG A 71 15.84 36.79 -51.07
N ARG A 72 15.53 37.90 -51.75
CA ARG A 72 14.22 38.20 -52.33
C ARG A 72 13.91 37.25 -53.48
N SER A 73 14.83 37.05 -54.41
CA SER A 73 14.66 36.07 -55.50
C SER A 73 14.55 34.63 -54.98
N LYS A 74 15.31 34.27 -53.93
CA LYS A 74 15.14 32.98 -53.24
C LYS A 74 13.74 32.84 -52.62
N LEU A 75 13.25 33.87 -51.92
CA LEU A 75 11.90 33.89 -51.35
C LEU A 75 10.83 33.80 -52.43
N LEU A 76 10.99 34.52 -53.55
CA LEU A 76 10.07 34.45 -54.68
C LEU A 76 10.03 33.05 -55.30
N ARG A 77 11.19 32.40 -55.46
CA ARG A 77 11.26 31.03 -55.99
C ARG A 77 10.60 30.02 -55.04
N MET A 78 10.84 30.15 -53.73
CA MET A 78 10.20 29.29 -52.73
C MET A 78 8.68 29.50 -52.71
N ALA A 79 8.21 30.75 -52.70
CA ALA A 79 6.79 31.07 -52.74
C ALA A 79 6.11 30.49 -54.00
N GLN A 80 6.76 30.60 -55.16
CA GLN A 80 6.23 30.03 -56.40
C GLN A 80 6.19 28.50 -56.38
N GLN A 81 7.18 27.86 -55.76
CA GLN A 81 7.21 26.41 -55.61
C GLN A 81 6.11 25.93 -54.64
N GLU A 82 5.94 26.60 -53.50
CA GLU A 82 4.90 26.30 -52.51
C GLU A 82 3.49 26.49 -53.08
N GLU A 83 3.27 27.51 -53.92
CA GLU A 83 1.99 27.71 -54.61
C GLU A 83 1.66 26.54 -55.55
N GLN A 84 2.66 26.07 -56.31
CA GLN A 84 2.49 24.90 -57.18
C GLN A 84 2.24 23.61 -56.38
N ASP A 85 2.94 23.42 -55.26
CA ASP A 85 2.73 22.28 -54.37
C ASP A 85 1.32 22.28 -53.76
N LEU A 86 0.84 23.45 -53.32
CA LEU A 86 -0.51 23.61 -52.80
C LEU A 86 -1.56 23.33 -53.87
N GLN A 87 -1.33 23.78 -55.10
CA GLN A 87 -2.25 23.51 -56.21
C GLN A 87 -2.30 22.03 -56.57
N ARG A 88 -1.15 21.34 -56.63
CA ARG A 88 -1.10 19.88 -56.79
C ARG A 88 -1.83 19.16 -55.66
N TRP A 89 -1.60 19.55 -54.41
CA TRP A 89 -2.29 18.96 -53.27
C TRP A 89 -3.80 19.18 -53.35
N ARG A 90 -4.25 20.37 -53.76
CA ARG A 90 -5.67 20.65 -53.96
C ARG A 90 -6.27 19.78 -55.03
N GLU A 91 -5.60 19.59 -56.16
CA GLU A 91 -6.06 18.74 -57.27
C GLU A 91 -6.09 17.26 -56.85
N GLU A 92 -5.07 16.79 -56.13
CA GLU A 92 -4.97 15.42 -55.63
C GLU A 92 -5.99 15.11 -54.52
N ASN A 93 -6.28 16.09 -53.66
CA ASN A 93 -7.27 15.98 -52.58
C ASN A 93 -8.62 16.56 -52.97
N GLN A 94 -8.83 16.93 -54.24
CA GLN A 94 -10.10 17.44 -54.69
C GLN A 94 -11.10 16.28 -54.67
N PRO A 95 -12.14 16.31 -53.82
CA PRO A 95 -13.16 15.28 -53.88
C PRO A 95 -13.82 15.37 -55.26
N GLY A 96 -13.87 14.24 -55.96
CA GLY A 96 -14.49 14.17 -57.28
C GLY A 96 -15.97 14.59 -57.24
N PRO A 97 -16.55 15.01 -58.38
CA PRO A 97 -17.96 15.36 -58.46
C PRO A 97 -18.83 14.19 -57.97
N ILE A 98 -19.55 14.40 -56.87
CA ILE A 98 -20.45 13.40 -56.30
C ILE A 98 -21.68 13.30 -57.20
N THR A 99 -21.71 12.29 -58.07
CA THR A 99 -22.84 12.00 -58.97
C THR A 99 -23.86 11.05 -58.37
N LEU A 100 -23.65 10.62 -57.12
CA LEU A 100 -24.57 9.72 -56.43
C LEU A 100 -25.83 10.49 -56.01
N PRO A 101 -27.03 9.94 -56.26
CA PRO A 101 -28.24 10.51 -55.68
C PRO A 101 -28.11 10.54 -54.16
N PRO A 102 -28.60 11.58 -53.47
CA PRO A 102 -28.51 11.67 -52.03
C PRO A 102 -29.16 10.44 -51.38
N SER A 103 -28.32 9.53 -50.90
CA SER A 103 -28.71 8.37 -50.12
C SER A 103 -29.25 8.85 -48.78
N HIS A 104 -30.31 8.23 -48.29
CA HIS A 104 -30.88 8.57 -46.99
C HIS A 104 -29.81 8.31 -45.93
N LEU A 105 -29.24 9.39 -45.39
CA LEU A 105 -28.19 9.35 -44.40
C LEU A 105 -28.80 8.90 -43.07
N GLY A 106 -28.87 7.59 -42.88
CA GLY A 106 -29.39 6.95 -41.68
C GLY A 106 -29.11 5.46 -41.77
N GLY A 107 -28.43 4.92 -40.76
CA GLY A 107 -28.06 3.50 -40.74
C GLY A 107 -29.27 2.62 -41.04
N THR A 108 -29.05 1.51 -41.74
CA THR A 108 -30.07 0.50 -42.14
C THR A 108 -30.83 -0.12 -40.97
N ILE A 109 -30.48 0.26 -39.75
CA ILE A 109 -30.97 -0.25 -38.49
C ILE A 109 -32.13 0.64 -38.06
N SER A 110 -33.31 0.03 -37.92
CA SER A 110 -34.46 0.70 -37.33
C SER A 110 -34.11 1.22 -35.93
N LEU A 111 -34.66 2.37 -35.54
CA LEU A 111 -34.46 2.97 -34.21
C LEU A 111 -34.76 1.97 -33.06
N ALA A 112 -35.73 1.07 -33.26
CA ALA A 112 -36.03 0.01 -32.30
C ALA A 112 -34.89 -1.01 -32.17
N GLU A 113 -34.30 -1.41 -33.30
CA GLU A 113 -33.18 -2.36 -33.32
C GLU A 113 -31.90 -1.72 -32.75
N ALA A 114 -31.67 -0.43 -33.01
CA ALA A 114 -30.55 0.31 -32.43
C ALA A 114 -30.68 0.39 -30.89
N ARG A 115 -31.88 0.69 -30.38
CA ARG A 115 -32.16 0.68 -28.93
C ARG A 115 -31.97 -0.72 -28.33
N GLN A 116 -32.49 -1.76 -28.99
CA GLN A 116 -32.32 -3.13 -28.54
C GLN A 116 -30.83 -3.52 -28.46
N LYS A 117 -30.03 -3.17 -29.47
CA LYS A 117 -28.59 -3.40 -29.48
C LYS A 117 -27.88 -2.66 -28.34
N GLN A 118 -28.24 -1.41 -28.07
CA GLN A 118 -27.70 -0.66 -26.92
C GLN A 118 -28.02 -1.35 -25.59
N PHE A 119 -29.27 -1.81 -25.39
CA PHE A 119 -29.66 -2.55 -24.17
C PHE A 119 -28.88 -3.86 -24.02
N VAL A 120 -28.74 -4.63 -25.11
CA VAL A 120 -27.99 -5.89 -25.09
C VAL A 120 -26.51 -5.64 -24.80
N GLN A 121 -25.91 -4.63 -25.44
CA GLN A 121 -24.51 -4.28 -25.25
C GLN A 121 -24.22 -3.82 -23.81
N LEU A 122 -25.09 -2.98 -23.23
CA LEU A 122 -24.98 -2.57 -21.83
C LEU A 122 -25.05 -3.77 -20.87
N ARG A 123 -25.98 -4.70 -21.14
CA ARG A 123 -26.12 -5.93 -20.34
C ARG A 123 -24.88 -6.82 -20.45
N GLN A 124 -24.34 -7.01 -21.65
CA GLN A 124 -23.14 -7.82 -21.88
C GLN A 124 -21.90 -7.18 -21.25
N SER A 125 -21.72 -5.87 -21.39
CA SER A 125 -20.63 -5.11 -20.76
C SER A 125 -20.64 -5.28 -19.24
N LYS A 126 -21.82 -5.18 -18.61
CA LYS A 126 -21.98 -5.39 -17.16
C LYS A 126 -21.57 -6.80 -16.73
N VAL A 127 -21.92 -7.82 -17.52
CA VAL A 127 -21.55 -9.22 -17.24
C VAL A 127 -20.04 -9.44 -17.42
N GLN A 128 -19.45 -8.92 -18.49
CA GLN A 128 -18.02 -9.03 -18.75
C GLN A 128 -17.19 -8.36 -17.66
N LYS A 129 -17.59 -7.15 -17.22
CA LYS A 129 -16.91 -6.46 -16.12
C LYS A 129 -16.94 -7.28 -14.83
N LYS A 130 -18.07 -7.92 -14.52
CA LYS A 130 -18.17 -8.82 -13.36
C LYS A 130 -17.25 -10.04 -13.49
N LEU A 131 -17.19 -10.65 -14.66
CA LEU A 131 -16.32 -11.80 -14.92
C LEU A 131 -14.84 -11.42 -14.75
N GLN A 132 -14.43 -10.26 -15.27
CA GLN A 132 -13.07 -9.74 -15.10
C GLN A 132 -12.74 -9.47 -13.63
N GLN A 133 -13.67 -8.86 -12.89
CA GLN A 133 -13.49 -8.62 -11.47
C GLN A 133 -13.36 -9.92 -10.68
N GLU A 134 -14.23 -10.90 -10.93
CA GLU A 134 -14.15 -12.21 -10.28
C GLU A 134 -12.85 -12.95 -10.62
N ALA A 135 -12.36 -12.85 -11.87
CA ALA A 135 -11.10 -13.44 -12.27
C ALA A 135 -9.91 -12.81 -11.52
N MET A 136 -9.88 -11.49 -11.39
CA MET A 136 -8.86 -10.77 -10.62
C MET A 136 -8.92 -11.15 -9.13
N GLU A 137 -10.12 -11.19 -8.54
CA GLU A 137 -10.30 -11.60 -7.14
C GLU A 137 -9.91 -13.06 -6.91
N ARG A 138 -10.21 -13.96 -7.86
CA ARG A 138 -9.80 -15.37 -7.79
C ARG A 138 -8.28 -15.51 -7.88
N SER A 139 -7.62 -14.74 -8.76
CA SER A 139 -6.14 -14.71 -8.82
C SER A 139 -5.54 -14.23 -7.50
N ARG A 140 -6.05 -13.11 -6.96
CA ARG A 140 -5.60 -12.54 -5.69
C ARG A 140 -5.72 -13.55 -4.54
N ARG A 141 -6.87 -14.23 -4.43
CA ARG A 141 -7.07 -15.28 -3.41
C ARG A 141 -6.12 -16.45 -3.59
N ALA A 142 -5.83 -16.87 -4.82
CA ALA A 142 -4.90 -17.97 -5.07
C ALA A 142 -3.46 -17.60 -4.66
N GLU A 143 -3.04 -16.36 -4.92
CA GLU A 143 -1.73 -15.84 -4.48
C GLU A 143 -1.65 -15.77 -2.94
N GLU A 144 -2.70 -15.25 -2.27
CA GLU A 144 -2.82 -15.23 -0.82
C GLU A 144 -2.80 -16.65 -0.21
N GLU A 145 -3.43 -17.63 -0.87
CA GLU A 145 -3.42 -19.04 -0.46
C GLU A 145 -2.03 -19.68 -0.63
N GLU A 146 -1.31 -19.40 -1.71
CA GLU A 146 0.06 -19.88 -1.91
C GLU A 146 1.02 -19.32 -0.85
N GLU A 147 0.94 -18.03 -0.56
CA GLU A 147 1.75 -17.41 0.49
C GLU A 147 1.44 -18.02 1.86
N ASN A 148 0.15 -18.21 2.18
CA ASN A 148 -0.25 -18.91 3.39
C ASN A 148 0.33 -20.33 3.47
N GLN A 149 0.35 -21.05 2.36
CA GLN A 149 0.91 -22.39 2.31
C GLN A 149 2.44 -22.36 2.51
N ARG A 150 3.16 -21.42 1.87
CA ARG A 150 4.59 -21.20 2.09
C ARG A 150 4.91 -20.88 3.54
N MET A 151 4.11 -20.03 4.19
CA MET A 151 4.28 -19.69 5.60
C MET A 151 4.08 -20.91 6.51
N LYS A 152 3.10 -21.77 6.22
CA LYS A 152 2.90 -23.03 6.95
C LYS A 152 4.06 -24.00 6.75
N ASP A 153 4.53 -24.16 5.52
CA ASP A 153 5.62 -25.09 5.22
C ASP A 153 6.95 -24.60 5.82
N ALA A 154 7.20 -23.29 5.81
CA ALA A 154 8.34 -22.71 6.51
C ALA A 154 8.27 -22.94 8.03
N GLN A 155 7.08 -22.90 8.64
CA GLN A 155 6.92 -23.26 10.06
C GLN A 155 7.19 -24.75 10.31
N ARG A 156 6.70 -25.64 9.43
CA ARG A 156 6.97 -27.07 9.50
C ARG A 156 8.46 -27.38 9.38
N GLU A 157 9.16 -26.74 8.45
CA GLU A 157 10.60 -26.89 8.29
C GLU A 157 11.36 -26.41 9.53
N LYS A 158 10.99 -25.25 10.08
CA LYS A 158 11.57 -24.75 11.35
C LYS A 158 11.36 -25.74 12.50
N ALA A 159 10.18 -26.36 12.58
CA ALA A 159 9.89 -27.37 13.59
C ALA A 159 10.74 -28.64 13.39
N GLN A 160 10.85 -29.14 12.16
CA GLN A 160 11.69 -30.30 11.83
C GLN A 160 13.17 -30.03 12.16
N LYS A 161 13.70 -28.88 11.74
CA LYS A 161 15.09 -28.49 12.04
C LYS A 161 15.37 -28.39 13.54
N LEU A 162 14.39 -27.89 14.31
CA LEU A 162 14.48 -27.85 15.76
C LEU A 162 14.48 -29.26 16.37
N GLU A 163 13.63 -30.15 15.88
CA GLU A 163 13.54 -31.53 16.33
C GLU A 163 14.80 -32.33 16.02
N GLU A 164 15.37 -32.16 14.82
CA GLU A 164 16.64 -32.78 14.42
C GLU A 164 17.79 -32.33 15.33
N ARG A 165 17.88 -31.02 15.61
CA ARG A 165 18.89 -30.49 16.55
C ARG A 165 18.72 -31.11 17.94
N ARG A 166 17.50 -31.17 18.45
CA ARG A 166 17.21 -31.79 19.75
C ARG A 166 17.62 -33.27 19.77
N LYS A 167 17.35 -34.00 18.69
CA LYS A 167 17.73 -35.41 18.55
C LYS A 167 19.25 -35.59 18.55
N GLN A 168 20.01 -34.69 17.92
CA GLN A 168 21.47 -34.71 17.97
C GLN A 168 22.01 -34.43 19.38
N GLU A 169 21.46 -33.44 20.07
CA GLU A 169 21.84 -33.13 21.46
C GLU A 169 21.53 -34.29 22.40
N ASP A 170 20.37 -34.94 22.24
CA ASP A 170 19.99 -36.10 23.04
C ASP A 170 20.88 -37.31 22.74
N GLN A 171 21.31 -37.51 21.49
CA GLN A 171 22.31 -38.53 21.14
C GLN A 171 23.65 -38.25 21.82
N GLN A 172 24.16 -37.02 21.76
CA GLN A 172 25.40 -36.65 22.45
C GLN A 172 25.30 -36.86 23.97
N ARG A 173 24.15 -36.52 24.56
CA ARG A 173 23.88 -36.75 25.98
C ARG A 173 23.87 -38.25 26.32
N GLN A 174 23.29 -39.08 25.46
CA GLN A 174 23.30 -40.53 25.62
C GLN A 174 24.73 -41.08 25.54
N GLU A 175 25.52 -40.66 24.54
CA GLU A 175 26.91 -41.08 24.40
C GLU A 175 27.75 -40.69 25.62
N GLN A 176 27.59 -39.46 26.12
CA GLN A 176 28.27 -39.00 27.34
C GLN A 176 27.86 -39.84 28.55
N TYR A 177 26.58 -40.14 28.71
CA TYR A 177 26.08 -41.00 29.78
C TYR A 177 26.64 -42.42 29.69
N GLU A 178 26.75 -42.97 28.48
CA GLU A 178 27.37 -44.27 28.25
C GLU A 178 28.86 -44.27 28.60
N GLN A 179 29.60 -43.22 28.22
CA GLN A 179 31.00 -43.04 28.60
C GLN A 179 31.17 -42.95 30.11
N ASP A 180 30.36 -42.14 30.79
CA ASP A 180 30.40 -41.99 32.26
C ASP A 180 30.04 -43.31 32.97
N ARG A 181 29.03 -44.03 32.46
CA ARG A 181 28.68 -45.37 32.93
C ARG A 181 29.84 -46.35 32.78
N GLN A 182 30.52 -46.33 31.63
CA GLN A 182 31.70 -47.17 31.40
C GLN A 182 32.85 -46.78 32.33
N ALA A 183 33.16 -45.49 32.48
CA ALA A 183 34.19 -44.99 33.39
C ALA A 183 33.90 -45.37 34.84
N THR A 184 32.65 -45.24 35.28
CA THR A 184 32.18 -45.65 36.61
C THR A 184 32.37 -47.15 36.82
N MET A 185 32.00 -47.97 35.82
CA MET A 185 32.20 -49.42 35.86
C MET A 185 33.68 -49.79 35.94
N GLN A 186 34.54 -49.16 35.13
CA GLN A 186 36.00 -49.37 35.19
C GLN A 186 36.58 -48.95 36.54
N HIS A 187 36.18 -47.79 37.06
CA HIS A 187 36.62 -47.31 38.37
C HIS A 187 36.18 -48.26 39.50
N PHE A 188 34.98 -48.84 39.41
CA PHE A 188 34.54 -49.88 40.34
C PHE A 188 35.41 -51.15 40.25
N LEU A 189 35.69 -51.64 39.04
CA LEU A 189 36.56 -52.82 38.84
C LEU A 189 37.97 -52.56 39.36
N GLN A 190 38.57 -51.40 39.04
CA GLN A 190 39.87 -50.99 39.54
C GLN A 190 39.89 -50.90 41.07
N ARG A 191 38.81 -50.40 41.69
CA ARG A 191 38.66 -50.40 43.14
C ARG A 191 38.67 -51.83 43.68
N VAL A 192 37.92 -52.76 43.10
CA VAL A 192 37.87 -54.16 43.56
C VAL A 192 39.22 -54.85 43.40
N GLU A 193 39.89 -54.68 42.25
CA GLU A 193 41.23 -55.22 42.01
C GLU A 193 42.23 -54.67 43.02
N ASN A 194 42.26 -53.36 43.25
CA ASN A 194 43.14 -52.74 44.23
C ASN A 194 42.78 -53.10 45.69
N SER A 195 41.52 -53.45 45.96
CA SER A 195 41.03 -53.88 47.28
C SER A 195 41.34 -55.33 47.60
N SER A 196 41.65 -56.17 46.59
CA SER A 196 42.03 -57.58 46.80
C SER A 196 43.43 -57.78 47.42
N SER A 197 44.19 -56.71 47.64
CA SER A 197 45.55 -56.71 48.22
C SER A 197 45.64 -56.20 49.68
N ALA A 198 44.52 -55.83 50.31
CA ALA A 198 44.53 -55.36 51.70
C ALA A 198 43.39 -55.98 52.53
N PRO A 199 43.63 -56.30 53.83
CA PRO A 199 42.69 -57.08 54.62
C PRO A 199 41.44 -56.25 54.96
N THR A 200 40.32 -56.95 54.96
CA THR A 200 38.99 -56.53 55.39
C THR A 200 39.02 -55.91 56.79
N ALA A 201 38.76 -54.60 56.88
CA ALA A 201 38.47 -53.92 58.13
C ALA A 201 37.01 -53.48 58.17
N THR A 202 36.23 -54.25 58.94
CA THR A 202 35.25 -53.80 59.94
C THR A 202 34.30 -52.64 59.61
N SER A 203 33.02 -53.02 59.46
CA SER A 203 31.84 -52.37 60.06
C SER A 203 31.74 -50.84 59.98
N SER A 204 31.07 -50.34 58.95
CA SER A 204 30.49 -48.99 58.97
C SER A 204 28.96 -49.08 58.85
N SER A 205 28.31 -49.28 60.00
CA SER A 205 26.91 -48.91 60.18
C SER A 205 26.83 -47.38 60.13
N LEU A 206 26.69 -46.81 58.93
CA LEU A 206 26.40 -45.39 58.77
C LEU A 206 24.97 -45.10 59.27
N PRO A 207 24.74 -44.01 60.02
CA PRO A 207 23.43 -43.69 60.54
C PRO A 207 22.49 -43.38 59.38
N ALA A 208 21.32 -44.04 59.34
CA ALA A 208 20.25 -43.85 58.35
C ALA A 208 19.78 -42.37 58.18
N SER A 209 20.24 -41.47 59.04
CA SER A 209 19.97 -40.03 59.06
C SER A 209 20.60 -39.22 57.91
N SER A 210 21.74 -39.63 57.32
CA SER A 210 22.37 -38.83 56.25
C SER A 210 21.64 -38.98 54.90
N TRP A 211 21.25 -40.20 54.53
CA TRP A 211 20.46 -40.49 53.33
C TRP A 211 19.02 -39.99 53.43
N ALA A 212 18.45 -39.93 54.64
CA ALA A 212 17.15 -39.31 54.88
C ALA A 212 17.20 -37.80 54.58
N ARG A 213 18.19 -37.08 55.13
CA ARG A 213 18.39 -35.65 54.87
C ARG A 213 18.66 -35.32 53.40
N VAL A 214 19.44 -36.15 52.70
CA VAL A 214 19.68 -35.97 51.25
C VAL A 214 18.42 -36.23 50.42
N ARG A 215 17.55 -37.17 50.84
CA ARG A 215 16.26 -37.39 50.17
C ARG A 215 15.30 -36.23 50.37
N GLU A 216 15.18 -35.74 51.60
CA GLU A 216 14.38 -34.55 51.91
C GLU A 216 14.87 -33.33 51.12
N TYR A 217 16.19 -33.08 51.09
CA TYR A 217 16.78 -32.01 50.28
C TYR A 217 16.41 -32.15 48.79
N ARG A 218 16.59 -33.34 48.21
CA ARG A 218 16.21 -33.62 46.81
C ARG A 218 14.71 -33.51 46.56
N GLU A 219 13.86 -33.77 47.56
CA GLU A 219 12.41 -33.60 47.46
C GLU A 219 12.02 -32.13 47.52
N THR A 220 12.67 -31.33 48.37
CA THR A 220 12.48 -29.88 48.39
C THR A 220 12.94 -29.22 47.10
N GLU A 221 14.05 -29.69 46.52
CA GLU A 221 14.55 -29.20 45.24
C GLU A 221 13.59 -29.56 44.10
N ARG A 222 13.12 -30.82 44.04
CA ARG A 222 12.08 -31.23 43.07
C ARG A 222 10.76 -30.47 43.24
N ALA A 223 10.34 -30.18 44.48
CA ALA A 223 9.14 -29.41 44.75
C ALA A 223 9.31 -27.94 44.32
N ALA A 224 10.47 -27.34 44.57
CA ALA A 224 10.79 -25.99 44.12
C ALA A 224 10.91 -25.89 42.58
N GLU A 225 11.49 -26.90 41.93
CA GLU A 225 11.52 -27.00 40.47
C GLU A 225 10.11 -27.16 39.87
N HIS A 226 9.27 -27.98 40.50
CA HIS A 226 7.89 -28.19 40.07
C HIS A 226 7.06 -26.90 40.18
N THR A 227 7.16 -26.18 41.30
CA THR A 227 6.44 -24.90 41.46
C THR A 227 6.94 -23.86 40.49
N HIS A 228 8.25 -23.79 40.24
CA HIS A 228 8.81 -22.88 39.23
C HIS A 228 8.36 -23.24 37.80
N LEU A 229 8.27 -24.53 37.46
CA LEU A 229 7.73 -24.99 36.17
C LEU A 229 6.25 -24.64 36.02
N GLU A 230 5.47 -24.79 37.09
CA GLU A 230 4.06 -24.43 37.14
C GLU A 230 3.84 -22.93 37.00
N GLN A 231 4.64 -22.10 37.69
CA GLN A 231 4.64 -20.65 37.51
C GLN A 231 4.96 -20.25 36.07
N ARG A 232 5.98 -20.85 35.45
CA ARG A 232 6.31 -20.57 34.04
C ARG A 232 5.18 -20.98 33.08
N LYS A 233 4.49 -22.09 33.34
CA LYS A 233 3.30 -22.50 32.56
C LYS A 233 2.16 -21.51 32.73
N GLU A 234 1.90 -21.07 33.95
CA GLU A 234 0.85 -20.09 34.24
C GLU A 234 1.15 -18.72 33.63
N GLU A 235 2.41 -18.27 33.65
CA GLU A 235 2.83 -17.06 32.95
C GLU A 235 2.63 -17.17 31.43
N GLN A 236 2.95 -18.32 30.82
CA GLN A 236 2.69 -18.55 29.40
C GLN A 236 1.19 -18.52 29.09
N ARG A 237 0.36 -19.13 29.94
CA ARG A 237 -1.11 -19.07 29.82
C ARG A 237 -1.61 -17.63 29.92
N ARG A 238 -1.19 -16.90 30.95
CA ARG A 238 -1.56 -15.49 31.15
C ARG A 238 -1.13 -14.60 30.00
N LYS A 239 0.04 -14.85 29.41
CA LYS A 239 0.51 -14.14 28.22
C LYS A 239 -0.37 -14.46 27.00
N GLY A 240 -0.79 -15.71 26.85
CA GLY A 240 -1.75 -16.13 25.83
C GLY A 240 -3.11 -15.45 25.99
N GLU A 241 -3.67 -15.47 27.20
CA GLU A 241 -4.95 -14.82 27.53
C GLU A 241 -4.92 -13.31 27.26
N LEU A 242 -3.82 -12.63 27.60
CA LEU A 242 -3.67 -11.19 27.35
C LEU A 242 -3.58 -10.87 25.85
N GLN A 243 -2.93 -11.74 25.07
CA GLN A 243 -2.88 -11.59 23.62
C GLN A 243 -4.25 -11.85 22.97
N GLU A 244 -4.98 -12.85 23.44
CA GLU A 244 -6.35 -13.16 23.00
C GLU A 244 -7.32 -12.02 23.36
N GLU A 245 -7.23 -11.46 24.57
CA GLU A 245 -8.04 -10.31 24.98
C GLU A 245 -7.76 -9.07 24.10
N LYS A 246 -6.49 -8.84 23.75
CA LYS A 246 -6.11 -7.76 22.83
C LYS A 246 -6.73 -7.96 21.44
N GLN A 247 -6.69 -9.19 20.91
CA GLN A 247 -7.32 -9.52 19.63
C GLN A 247 -8.83 -9.34 19.70
N LYS A 248 -9.47 -9.82 20.77
CA LYS A 248 -10.90 -9.70 21.00
C LYS A 248 -11.37 -8.25 21.07
N LYS A 249 -10.62 -7.37 21.76
CA LYS A 249 -10.94 -5.93 21.83
C LYS A 249 -10.86 -5.27 20.45
N LEU A 250 -9.84 -5.61 19.66
CA LEU A 250 -9.69 -5.11 18.30
C LEU A 250 -10.83 -5.58 17.38
N GLU A 251 -11.23 -6.84 17.50
CA GLU A 251 -12.36 -7.39 16.75
C GLU A 251 -13.68 -6.72 17.15
N GLU A 252 -13.92 -6.53 18.45
CA GLU A 252 -15.10 -5.84 18.96
C GLU A 252 -15.15 -4.37 18.51
N GLU A 253 -14.00 -3.68 18.49
CA GLU A 253 -13.89 -2.31 17.97
C GLU A 253 -14.24 -2.25 16.48
N LYS A 254 -13.71 -3.18 15.68
CA LYS A 254 -14.04 -3.30 14.26
C LYS A 254 -15.53 -3.60 14.04
N GLU A 255 -16.13 -4.47 14.85
CA GLU A 255 -17.57 -4.74 14.77
C GLU A 255 -18.40 -3.51 15.12
N ARG A 256 -18.00 -2.75 16.14
CA ARG A 256 -18.65 -1.47 16.50
C ARG A 256 -18.52 -0.45 15.38
N GLU A 257 -17.38 -0.36 14.73
CA GLU A 257 -17.16 0.51 13.59
C GLU A 257 -18.08 0.14 12.42
N ILE A 258 -18.10 -1.14 12.02
CA ILE A 258 -18.99 -1.65 10.98
C ILE A 258 -20.45 -1.38 11.34
N PHE A 259 -20.84 -1.57 12.60
CA PHE A 259 -22.19 -1.27 13.06
C PHE A 259 -22.54 0.23 12.92
N MET A 260 -21.62 1.11 13.28
CA MET A 260 -21.79 2.56 13.12
C MET A 260 -21.82 2.97 11.66
N GLU A 261 -21.02 2.34 10.80
CA GLU A 261 -21.05 2.56 9.35
C GLU A 261 -22.39 2.13 8.75
N HIS A 262 -22.88 0.92 9.08
CA HIS A 262 -24.21 0.46 8.67
C HIS A 262 -25.29 1.44 9.09
N ARG A 263 -25.22 1.95 10.32
CA ARG A 263 -26.16 2.97 10.82
C ARG A 263 -26.05 4.27 10.02
N ARG A 264 -24.84 4.73 9.70
CA ARG A 264 -24.59 5.96 8.92
C ARG A 264 -25.11 5.82 7.49
N VAL A 265 -24.82 4.71 6.83
CA VAL A 265 -25.28 4.43 5.46
C VAL A 265 -26.80 4.31 5.41
N ASN A 266 -27.41 3.63 6.39
CA ASN A 266 -28.86 3.56 6.50
C ASN A 266 -29.49 4.94 6.73
N ALA A 267 -28.89 5.77 7.59
CA ALA A 267 -29.36 7.14 7.81
C ALA A 267 -29.24 8.00 6.55
N ALA A 268 -28.11 7.96 5.84
CA ALA A 268 -27.90 8.67 4.58
C ALA A 268 -28.85 8.19 3.48
N PHE A 269 -29.17 6.88 3.46
CA PHE A 269 -30.16 6.32 2.56
C PHE A 269 -31.57 6.87 2.85
N LEU A 270 -31.98 6.92 4.13
CA LEU A 270 -33.27 7.49 4.53
C LEU A 270 -33.36 8.99 4.22
N ASP A 271 -32.29 9.76 4.45
CA ASP A 271 -32.23 11.18 4.11
C ASP A 271 -32.38 11.40 2.60
N ARG A 272 -31.71 10.58 1.78
CA ARG A 272 -31.88 10.60 0.32
C ARG A 272 -33.30 10.27 -0.12
N LEU A 273 -33.97 9.34 0.56
CA LEU A 273 -35.37 9.03 0.29
C LEU A 273 -36.29 10.20 0.67
N GLN A 274 -36.09 10.81 1.84
CA GLN A 274 -36.93 11.94 2.32
C GLN A 274 -36.67 13.22 1.53
N GLY A 275 -35.41 13.51 1.18
CA GLY A 275 -35.03 14.61 0.27
C GLY A 275 -35.59 14.42 -1.14
N GLY A 276 -35.72 13.17 -1.61
CA GLY A 276 -36.43 12.85 -2.85
C GLY A 276 -37.94 13.13 -2.79
N THR A 277 -38.56 12.99 -1.62
CA THR A 277 -40.00 13.29 -1.46
C THR A 277 -40.32 14.78 -1.28
N ASN A 278 -39.35 15.60 -0.89
CA ASN A 278 -39.52 17.06 -0.78
C ASN A 278 -39.20 17.81 -2.09
N ALA A 279 -38.50 17.19 -3.04
CA ALA A 279 -38.27 17.75 -4.38
C ALA A 279 -39.47 17.60 -5.33
N VAL A 280 -40.55 16.93 -4.90
CA VAL A 280 -41.77 16.68 -5.71
C VAL A 280 -43.01 17.35 -5.08
N ARG A 281 -42.83 18.47 -4.36
CA ARG A 281 -43.97 19.31 -3.94
C ARG A 281 -43.68 20.78 -4.24
N GLY A 282 -43.64 21.10 -5.52
CA GLY A 282 -43.52 22.46 -6.00
C GLY A 282 -43.49 22.50 -7.52
N GLU A 283 -44.56 22.01 -8.16
CA GLU A 283 -45.16 22.55 -9.40
C GLU A 283 -46.22 21.56 -9.94
N GLU A 284 -47.47 22.01 -9.92
CA GLU A 284 -48.66 21.42 -10.58
C GLU A 284 -48.68 21.90 -12.05
N PRO A 285 -49.23 21.13 -13.02
CA PRO A 285 -50.68 21.21 -13.23
C PRO A 285 -51.39 19.90 -13.64
N ALA A 286 -52.54 19.68 -13.00
CA ALA A 286 -53.83 19.16 -13.49
C ALA A 286 -53.88 18.19 -14.70
N GLY A 287 -54.38 16.97 -14.43
CA GLY A 287 -54.92 16.05 -15.44
C GLY A 287 -55.53 14.75 -14.90
N ALA A 288 -56.85 14.76 -14.64
CA ALA A 288 -57.83 13.67 -14.73
C ALA A 288 -57.57 12.25 -14.14
N THR A 289 -58.27 11.97 -13.02
CA THR A 289 -58.94 10.77 -12.44
C THR A 289 -59.06 9.44 -13.24
N PRO A 290 -59.60 8.34 -12.65
CA PRO A 290 -59.37 7.67 -11.35
C PRO A 290 -58.93 6.19 -11.58
N GLU A 291 -58.49 5.39 -10.61
CA GLU A 291 -59.30 4.36 -9.92
C GLU A 291 -58.34 3.37 -9.21
N GLU A 292 -58.91 2.61 -8.26
CA GLU A 292 -58.38 1.38 -7.64
C GLU A 292 -57.52 1.52 -6.37
N ASP A 293 -58.25 1.72 -5.27
CA ASP A 293 -58.16 0.97 -4.01
C ASP A 293 -56.96 0.02 -3.85
N CYS A 294 -56.05 0.39 -2.95
CA CYS A 294 -55.31 -0.57 -2.13
C CYS A 294 -55.37 -0.11 -0.67
N ASP A 295 -56.48 -0.50 -0.06
CA ASP A 295 -56.75 -0.50 1.36
C ASP A 295 -55.77 -1.44 2.09
N TRP A 296 -54.85 -0.86 2.86
CA TRP A 296 -54.22 -1.54 4.00
C TRP A 296 -54.18 -0.58 5.18
N ARG A 297 -55.36 -0.20 5.71
CA ARG A 297 -55.44 0.26 7.09
C ARG A 297 -55.30 -0.94 8.03
N VAL A 298 -54.17 -1.04 8.72
CA VAL A 298 -54.09 -1.74 10.01
C VAL A 298 -54.18 -0.68 11.12
N PRO A 299 -55.03 -0.85 12.15
CA PRO A 299 -55.29 0.19 13.15
C PRO A 299 -54.13 0.37 14.13
N GLU A 300 -53.82 1.63 14.44
CA GLU A 300 -53.12 2.03 15.67
C GLU A 300 -53.85 1.55 16.94
N PRO A 301 -53.07 1.25 17.99
CA PRO A 301 -53.40 1.64 19.35
C PRO A 301 -52.41 2.69 19.87
N HIS A 302 -52.87 3.94 19.84
CA HIS A 302 -52.72 5.00 20.83
C HIS A 302 -52.10 4.58 22.19
N VAL A 303 -51.02 5.25 22.62
CA VAL A 303 -50.92 6.28 23.69
C VAL A 303 -49.45 6.45 24.17
N PRO A 304 -49.07 7.52 24.89
CA PRO A 304 -49.13 8.94 24.51
C PRO A 304 -47.78 9.67 24.70
N SER A 305 -47.73 10.84 24.07
CA SER A 305 -46.82 11.98 24.28
C SER A 305 -46.29 12.19 25.70
N THR A 306 -44.96 12.33 25.83
CA THR A 306 -44.32 13.30 26.74
C THR A 306 -42.97 13.77 26.17
N SER A 307 -42.94 15.02 25.74
CA SER A 307 -41.79 15.96 25.79
C SER A 307 -42.40 17.24 26.40
N PRO A 308 -41.66 18.14 27.10
CA PRO A 308 -40.40 18.70 26.62
C PRO A 308 -39.43 19.20 27.72
N LEU A 309 -38.48 20.07 27.30
CA LEU A 309 -37.54 20.95 28.02
C LEU A 309 -36.15 20.32 28.28
N THR A 310 -35.06 20.80 27.67
CA THR A 310 -34.40 22.12 27.61
C THR A 310 -33.10 22.08 28.44
N THR A 311 -32.14 22.93 28.05
CA THR A 311 -30.86 23.22 28.72
C THR A 311 -29.65 22.37 28.30
N GLY A 312 -28.93 22.85 27.27
CA GLY A 312 -27.47 22.98 27.39
C GLY A 312 -27.14 24.20 28.28
N PRO A 313 -25.92 24.33 28.85
CA PRO A 313 -24.71 24.50 28.02
C PRO A 313 -23.38 23.94 28.62
N GLY A 314 -22.33 23.91 27.78
CA GLY A 314 -21.01 24.45 28.18
C GLY A 314 -19.87 23.50 28.56
N LEU A 315 -18.98 23.26 27.59
CA LEU A 315 -17.49 23.33 27.61
C LEU A 315 -16.69 22.93 28.87
N ALA A 316 -15.80 21.95 28.70
CA ALA A 316 -14.41 21.92 29.19
C ALA A 316 -13.67 20.82 28.40
N SER A 317 -12.88 21.12 27.35
CA SER A 317 -11.48 21.54 27.40
C SER A 317 -10.64 20.78 28.43
N VAL A 318 -9.97 19.71 27.97
CA VAL A 318 -8.75 19.21 28.59
C VAL A 318 -7.81 18.77 27.47
N GLN A 319 -6.72 19.53 27.32
CA GLN A 319 -5.53 19.13 26.58
C GLN A 319 -4.92 17.90 27.25
N ALA A 320 -4.60 16.89 26.44
CA ALA A 320 -3.58 15.91 26.76
C ALA A 320 -2.56 15.95 25.63
N ASP A 321 -1.39 16.46 26.00
CA ASP A 321 -0.17 16.54 25.23
C ASP A 321 0.49 15.15 25.19
N SER A 322 0.75 14.61 24.00
CA SER A 322 1.70 13.52 23.77
C SER A 322 2.06 13.49 22.29
N ALA A 323 3.26 13.99 22.02
CA ALA A 323 3.97 13.94 20.75
C ALA A 323 4.12 12.50 20.23
N GLU A 324 4.01 12.37 18.91
CA GLU A 324 4.89 11.71 17.91
C GLU A 324 4.00 11.55 16.64
N GLU A 325 3.97 12.56 15.77
CA GLU A 325 4.65 12.61 14.46
C GLU A 325 4.21 11.50 13.48
N ASP A 326 3.66 11.96 12.33
CA ASP A 326 3.32 11.26 11.08
C ASP A 326 1.87 10.75 10.86
N ASP A 327 0.83 11.56 11.17
CA ASP A 327 -0.55 11.38 10.66
C ASP A 327 -1.15 12.67 10.02
N ASP A 328 -0.37 13.75 9.84
CA ASP A 328 -0.86 15.03 9.28
C ASP A 328 -1.07 15.01 7.74
N ASP A 329 -0.54 13.98 7.05
CA ASP A 329 -0.64 13.83 5.60
C ASP A 329 -2.07 13.41 5.16
N ASP A 330 -2.74 12.57 5.95
CA ASP A 330 -4.09 12.06 5.63
C ASP A 330 -5.16 13.16 5.75
N ASP A 331 -5.03 14.06 6.73
CA ASP A 331 -5.93 15.20 6.92
C ASP A 331 -5.73 16.26 5.83
N SER A 332 -4.49 16.44 5.36
CA SER A 332 -4.14 17.37 4.30
C SER A 332 -4.65 16.90 2.93
N GLU A 333 -4.49 15.62 2.58
CA GLU A 333 -5.04 15.07 1.33
C GLU A 333 -6.57 15.09 1.33
N TRP A 334 -7.21 14.81 2.47
CA TRP A 334 -8.67 14.92 2.61
C TRP A 334 -9.16 16.35 2.38
N ALA A 335 -8.49 17.35 2.94
CA ALA A 335 -8.82 18.76 2.76
C ALA A 335 -8.70 19.19 1.28
N VAL A 336 -7.64 18.77 0.60
CA VAL A 336 -7.40 19.05 -0.83
C VAL A 336 -8.50 18.41 -1.68
N MET A 337 -8.83 17.14 -1.43
CA MET A 337 -9.92 16.45 -2.13
C MET A 337 -11.28 17.12 -1.94
N LYS A 338 -11.56 17.66 -0.75
CA LYS A 338 -12.78 18.43 -0.49
C LYS A 338 -12.78 19.76 -1.25
N LEU A 339 -11.65 20.45 -1.30
CA LEU A 339 -11.53 21.70 -2.05
C LEU A 339 -11.67 21.49 -3.56
N ILE A 340 -11.06 20.45 -4.14
CA ILE A 340 -11.21 20.13 -5.58
C ILE A 340 -12.68 19.90 -5.95
N ASN A 341 -13.46 19.26 -5.07
CA ASN A 341 -14.88 19.04 -5.31
C ASN A 341 -15.72 20.33 -5.25
N ASN A 342 -15.34 21.28 -4.39
CA ASN A 342 -16.04 22.55 -4.24
C ASN A 342 -15.56 23.63 -5.23
N PHE A 343 -14.32 23.50 -5.69
CA PHE A 343 -13.62 24.45 -6.55
C PHE A 343 -12.98 23.71 -7.75
N PRO A 344 -13.77 23.17 -8.69
CA PRO A 344 -13.26 22.33 -9.78
C PRO A 344 -12.35 23.06 -10.79
N PHE A 345 -12.32 24.39 -10.72
CA PHE A 345 -11.56 25.26 -11.61
C PHE A 345 -10.16 25.59 -11.09
N TYR A 346 -9.83 25.20 -9.86
CA TYR A 346 -8.51 25.42 -9.27
C TYR A 346 -7.63 24.19 -9.49
N GLU A 347 -6.37 24.42 -9.79
CA GLU A 347 -5.38 23.37 -9.95
C GLU A 347 -5.10 22.70 -8.59
N ARG A 348 -4.93 21.38 -8.60
CA ARG A 348 -4.69 20.58 -7.39
C ARG A 348 -3.50 21.11 -6.59
N ASP A 349 -2.39 21.39 -7.26
CA ASP A 349 -1.15 21.87 -6.65
C ASP A 349 -1.35 23.22 -5.94
N PHE A 350 -2.20 24.10 -6.48
CA PHE A 350 -2.55 25.37 -5.85
C PHE A 350 -3.39 25.18 -4.59
N LEU A 351 -4.32 24.21 -4.59
CA LEU A 351 -5.12 23.88 -3.42
C LEU A 351 -4.29 23.17 -2.34
N GLU A 352 -3.32 22.35 -2.73
CA GLU A 352 -2.32 21.75 -1.83
C GLU A 352 -1.50 22.83 -1.14
N ASP A 353 -0.99 23.83 -1.88
CA ASP A 353 -0.25 24.95 -1.30
C ASP A 353 -1.07 25.76 -0.29
N ILE A 354 -2.36 25.98 -0.55
CA ILE A 354 -3.25 26.69 0.38
C ILE A 354 -3.53 25.86 1.64
N VAL A 355 -3.77 24.56 1.48
CA VAL A 355 -4.00 23.64 2.60
C VAL A 355 -2.74 23.53 3.46
N ASN A 356 -1.55 23.47 2.84
CA ASN A 356 -0.26 23.48 3.51
C ASN A 356 -0.03 24.79 4.27
N GLN A 357 -0.36 25.95 3.68
CA GLN A 357 -0.32 27.25 4.37
C GLN A 357 -1.30 27.34 5.55
N CYS A 358 -2.37 26.55 5.52
CA CYS A 358 -3.38 26.47 6.58
C CYS A 358 -3.11 25.36 7.60
N ASN A 359 -1.94 24.72 7.58
CA ASN A 359 -1.56 23.57 8.42
C ASN A 359 -2.61 22.44 8.34
N GLY A 360 -3.03 22.05 7.14
CA GLY A 360 -4.02 20.97 6.94
C GLY A 360 -5.47 21.37 7.26
N ASN A 361 -5.74 22.61 7.69
CA ASN A 361 -7.08 23.04 8.10
C ASN A 361 -7.96 23.41 6.90
N TYR A 362 -8.86 22.49 6.52
CA TYR A 362 -9.83 22.67 5.45
C TYR A 362 -10.65 23.97 5.55
N GLN A 363 -11.14 24.33 6.75
CA GLN A 363 -12.05 25.48 6.90
C GLN A 363 -11.34 26.80 6.60
N LYS A 364 -10.10 26.95 7.09
CA LYS A 364 -9.28 28.14 6.79
C LYS A 364 -8.94 28.23 5.31
N ALA A 365 -8.61 27.10 4.68
CA ALA A 365 -8.33 27.04 3.26
C ALA A 365 -9.57 27.37 2.40
N TYR A 366 -10.75 26.91 2.81
CA TYR A 366 -12.03 27.20 2.17
C TYR A 366 -12.37 28.70 2.24
N ASP A 367 -12.17 29.33 3.40
CA ASP A 367 -12.44 30.76 3.59
C ASP A 367 -11.51 31.66 2.76
N LEU A 368 -10.31 31.19 2.38
CA LEU A 368 -9.38 31.90 1.49
C LEU A 368 -9.75 31.80 0.00
N LEU A 369 -10.56 30.81 -0.36
CA LEU A 369 -10.98 30.51 -1.73
C LEU A 369 -12.39 31.03 -2.06
N GLN A 370 -13.08 31.58 -1.05
CA GLN A 370 -14.38 32.25 -1.16
C GLN A 370 -14.20 33.75 -1.46
#